data_AF-A0A2T0GXQ7-F1
#
_entry.id   AF-A0A2T0GXQ7-F1
#
_cell.length_a   1.000
_cell.length_b   1.000
_cell.length_c   1.000
_cell.angle_alpha   90.00
_cell.angle_beta   90.00
_cell.angle_gamma   90.00
#
_symmetry.space_group_name_H-M   'P 1'
#
loop_
_entity.id
_entity.type
_entity.pdbx_description
1 polymer ?
#
loop_
_entity_poly.entity_id
_entity_poly.type
_entity_poly.pdbx_seq_one_letter_code
_entity_poly.pdbx_strand_id
1 'polypeptide(L)'
;MNEDWKSQQIREAEAALERALANVEQVLARADEMNRELPEARLSQEQIERIEQQVRRGEAPEAVVELQRRIDEGELSWQDVLEGRALHDETVQAAFAAGVPTMRQAKDMIDEGHEIDEIIAHDPNRPPTE
;
A
#
# COMPACT_ATOMS: atom_id res chain seq x y z
N MET A 1 -7.11 -11.97 -44.81
CA MET A 1 -5.86 -12.74 -44.63
C MET A 1 -6.19 -13.87 -43.66
N ASN A 2 -6.12 -15.13 -44.10
CA ASN A 2 -6.48 -16.29 -43.26
C ASN A 2 -5.35 -16.56 -42.26
N GLU A 3 -5.69 -16.65 -40.97
CA GLU A 3 -4.79 -16.98 -39.86
C GLU A 3 -4.44 -18.49 -39.79
N ASP A 4 -4.30 -19.15 -40.94
CA ASP A 4 -4.11 -20.61 -41.07
C ASP A 4 -2.78 -21.14 -40.49
N TRP A 5 -1.88 -20.25 -40.05
CA TRP A 5 -0.61 -20.62 -39.43
C TRP A 5 -0.64 -20.59 -37.90
N LYS A 6 -1.67 -20.00 -37.27
CA LYS A 6 -1.78 -19.96 -35.81
C LYS A 6 -2.27 -21.31 -35.29
N SER A 7 -1.38 -22.04 -34.63
CA SER A 7 -1.77 -23.24 -33.89
C SER A 7 -2.81 -22.88 -32.82
N GLN A 8 -3.63 -23.85 -32.41
CA GLN A 8 -4.62 -23.64 -31.34
C GLN A 8 -3.96 -23.07 -30.06
N GLN A 9 -2.75 -23.52 -29.74
CA GLN A 9 -1.97 -23.03 -28.61
C GLN A 9 -1.62 -21.54 -28.73
N ILE A 10 -1.30 -21.04 -29.93
CA ILE A 10 -1.02 -19.61 -30.14
C ILE A 10 -2.29 -18.79 -29.92
N ARG A 11 -3.44 -19.25 -30.41
CA ARG A 11 -4.73 -18.56 -30.20
C ARG A 11 -5.15 -18.52 -28.72
N GLU A 12 -4.94 -19.62 -28.00
CA GLU A 12 -5.21 -19.68 -26.56
C GLU A 12 -4.28 -18.77 -25.76
N ALA A 13 -2.99 -18.70 -26.13
CA ALA A 13 -2.03 -17.80 -25.51
C ALA A 13 -2.35 -16.32 -25.79
N GLU A 14 -2.75 -15.96 -27.01
CA GLU A 14 -3.21 -14.61 -27.36
C GLU A 14 -4.46 -14.23 -26.56
N ALA A 15 -5.46 -15.10 -26.49
CA ALA A 15 -6.67 -14.85 -25.70
C ALA A 15 -6.38 -14.76 -24.19
N ALA A 16 -5.36 -15.47 -23.69
CA ALA A 16 -4.90 -15.33 -22.31
C ALA A 16 -4.18 -13.99 -22.08
N LEU A 17 -3.35 -13.56 -23.04
CA LEU A 17 -2.64 -12.29 -23.00
C LEU A 17 -3.62 -11.11 -23.06
N GLU A 18 -4.61 -11.13 -23.96
CA GLU A 18 -5.65 -10.10 -24.06
C GLU A 18 -6.43 -9.96 -22.76
N ARG A 19 -6.80 -11.08 -22.12
CA ARG A 19 -7.46 -11.05 -20.81
C ARG A 19 -6.56 -10.48 -19.72
N ALA A 20 -5.28 -10.82 -19.74
CA ALA A 20 -4.31 -10.27 -18.78
C ALA A 20 -4.14 -8.76 -18.97
N LEU A 21 -4.03 -8.28 -20.21
CA LEU A 21 -3.94 -6.86 -20.54
C LEU A 21 -5.19 -6.10 -20.09
N ALA A 22 -6.39 -6.61 -20.40
CA ALA A 22 -7.64 -5.99 -19.97
C ALA A 22 -7.74 -5.89 -18.44
N ASN A 23 -7.27 -6.92 -17.72
CA ASN A 23 -7.24 -6.89 -16.25
C ASN A 23 -6.23 -5.86 -15.73
N VAL A 24 -5.05 -5.77 -16.32
CA VAL A 24 -4.04 -4.75 -15.96
C VAL A 24 -4.60 -3.34 -16.17
N GLU A 25 -5.24 -3.08 -17.31
CA GLU A 25 -5.87 -1.78 -17.59
C GLU A 25 -6.95 -1.44 -16.55
N GLN A 26 -7.79 -2.41 -16.18
CA GLN A 26 -8.83 -2.21 -15.16
C GLN A 26 -8.24 -1.91 -13.78
N VAL A 27 -7.19 -2.64 -13.39
CA VAL A 27 -6.49 -2.41 -12.12
C VAL A 27 -5.82 -1.04 -12.11
N LEU A 28 -5.18 -0.63 -13.21
CA LEU A 28 -4.56 0.69 -13.34
C LEU A 28 -5.60 1.80 -13.26
N ALA A 29 -6.73 1.67 -13.95
CA ALA A 29 -7.80 2.66 -13.92
C ALA A 29 -8.37 2.83 -12.51
N ARG A 30 -8.58 1.73 -11.79
CA ARG A 30 -9.06 1.75 -10.40
C ARG A 30 -8.03 2.36 -9.44
N ALA A 31 -6.74 2.05 -9.64
CA ALA A 31 -5.66 2.63 -8.85
C ALA A 31 -5.56 4.15 -9.07
N ASP A 32 -5.71 4.62 -10.31
CA ASP A 32 -5.66 6.04 -10.65
C ASP A 32 -6.88 6.80 -10.10
N GLU A 33 -8.07 6.21 -10.15
CA GLU A 33 -9.27 6.75 -9.51
C GLU A 33 -9.08 6.90 -8.00
N MET A 34 -8.62 5.84 -7.32
CA MET A 34 -8.30 5.91 -5.89
C MET A 34 -7.26 6.99 -5.58
N ASN A 35 -6.21 7.09 -6.40
CA ASN A 35 -5.14 8.07 -6.18
C ASN A 35 -5.62 9.53 -6.31
N ARG A 36 -6.64 9.81 -7.15
CA ARG A 36 -7.24 11.14 -7.27
C ARG A 36 -8.14 11.50 -6.10
N GLU A 37 -8.76 10.50 -5.48
CA GLU A 37 -9.64 10.69 -4.31
C GLU A 37 -8.85 10.79 -3.00
N LEU A 38 -7.63 10.26 -2.98
CA LEU A 38 -6.75 10.40 -1.83
C LEU A 38 -6.26 11.85 -1.70
N PRO A 39 -6.33 12.45 -0.49
CA PRO A 39 -5.72 13.75 -0.25
C PRO A 39 -4.21 13.68 -0.53
N GLU A 40 -3.63 14.79 -0.99
CA GLU A 40 -2.20 14.90 -1.28
C GLU A 40 -1.40 14.47 -0.04
N ALA A 41 -0.83 13.26 -0.09
CA ALA A 41 -0.23 12.63 1.08
C ALA A 41 1.14 13.26 1.36
N ARG A 42 1.16 14.30 2.18
CA ARG A 42 2.38 14.85 2.76
C ARG A 42 2.44 14.45 4.23
N LEU A 43 3.44 13.66 4.61
CA LEU A 43 3.74 13.51 6.04
C LEU A 43 4.30 14.85 6.52
N SER A 44 3.64 15.43 7.52
CA SER A 44 4.24 16.45 8.35
C SER A 44 5.45 15.88 9.10
N GLN A 45 6.40 16.74 9.47
CA GLN A 45 7.51 16.39 10.37
C GLN A 45 7.01 15.66 11.63
N GLU A 46 5.90 16.11 12.20
CA GLU A 46 5.30 15.48 13.38
C GLU A 46 4.88 14.03 13.13
N GLN A 47 4.37 13.71 11.93
CA GLN A 47 4.01 12.33 11.60
C GLN A 47 5.25 11.45 11.40
N ILE A 48 6.32 11.99 10.84
CA ILE A 48 7.61 11.29 10.71
C ILE A 48 8.17 10.99 12.11
N GLU A 49 8.21 12.00 12.99
CA GLU A 49 8.67 11.83 14.37
C GLU A 49 7.86 10.77 15.13
N ARG A 50 6.55 10.66 14.86
CA ARG A 50 5.69 9.61 15.45
C ARG A 50 6.09 8.22 14.97
N ILE A 51 6.35 8.04 13.68
CA ILE A 51 6.82 6.77 13.12
C ILE A 51 8.15 6.39 13.79
N GLU A 52 9.10 7.33 13.89
CA GLU A 52 10.36 7.09 14.56
C GLU A 52 10.18 6.73 16.05
N GLN A 53 9.24 7.36 16.75
CA GLN A 53 8.95 7.04 18.13
C GLN A 53 8.38 5.62 18.29
N GLN A 54 7.47 5.19 17.41
CA GLN A 54 6.95 3.82 17.43
C GLN A 54 8.07 2.79 17.16
N VAL A 55 8.95 3.08 16.20
CA VAL A 55 10.15 2.26 15.93
C VAL A 55 11.05 2.20 17.17
N ARG A 56 11.35 3.35 17.79
CA ARG A 56 12.19 3.43 19.01
C ARG A 56 11.58 2.70 20.21
N ARG A 57 10.25 2.68 20.34
CA ARG A 57 9.53 1.97 21.40
C ARG A 57 9.39 0.47 21.14
N GLY A 58 9.73 0.00 19.95
CA GLY A 58 9.56 -1.39 19.54
C GLY A 58 8.11 -1.77 19.27
N GLU A 59 7.26 -0.79 19.02
CA GLU A 59 5.83 -0.95 18.75
C GLU A 59 5.54 -1.06 17.24
N ALA A 60 6.52 -0.73 16.39
CA ALA A 60 6.39 -0.82 14.95
C ALA A 60 6.63 -2.26 14.43
N PRO A 61 5.91 -2.69 13.37
CA PRO A 61 6.21 -3.94 12.66
C PRO A 61 7.65 -3.98 12.14
N GLU A 62 8.26 -5.17 12.09
CA GLU A 62 9.65 -5.35 11.64
C GLU A 62 9.93 -4.73 10.26
N ALA A 63 8.98 -4.84 9.33
CA ALA A 63 9.08 -4.24 8.01
C ALA A 63 9.15 -2.70 8.04
N VAL A 64 8.48 -2.06 9.01
CA VAL A 64 8.52 -0.60 9.21
C VAL A 64 9.83 -0.17 9.87
N VAL A 65 10.36 -0.98 10.79
CA VAL A 65 11.70 -0.76 11.39
C VAL A 65 12.79 -0.78 10.31
N GLU A 66 12.73 -1.76 9.41
CA GLU A 66 13.68 -1.87 8.31
C GLU A 66 13.56 -0.71 7.29
N LEU A 67 12.34 -0.27 7.00
CA LEU A 67 12.12 0.92 6.19
C LEU A 67 12.74 2.17 6.83
N GLN A 68 12.51 2.39 8.13
CA GLN A 68 13.10 3.50 8.87
C GLN A 68 14.63 3.46 8.81
N ARG A 69 15.23 2.28 9.03
CA ARG A 69 16.69 2.09 8.97
C ARG A 69 17.27 2.54 7.62
N ARG A 70 16.65 2.13 6.51
CA ARG A 70 17.11 2.49 5.16
C ARG A 70 16.91 3.97 4.84
N ILE A 71 15.88 4.60 5.42
CA ILE A 71 15.68 6.05 5.32
C ILE A 71 16.75 6.80 6.12
N ASP A 72 17.07 6.34 7.33
CA ASP A 72 18.11 6.94 8.18
C ASP A 72 19.51 6.82 7.56
N GLU A 73 19.77 5.74 6.83
CA GLU A 73 21.01 5.52 6.08
C GLU A 73 21.08 6.32 4.77
N GLY A 74 19.98 6.97 4.37
CA GLY A 74 19.88 7.76 3.14
C GLY A 74 19.75 6.93 1.87
N GLU A 75 19.48 5.63 1.98
CA GLU A 75 19.17 4.76 0.83
C GLU A 75 17.80 5.06 0.23
N LEU A 76 16.86 5.50 1.09
CA LEU A 76 15.51 5.93 0.74
C LEU A 76 15.23 7.29 1.37
N SER A 77 14.23 7.98 0.86
CA SER A 77 13.70 9.18 1.50
C SER A 77 12.21 9.03 1.76
N TRP A 78 11.72 9.63 2.86
CA TRP A 78 10.29 9.72 3.11
C TRP A 78 9.54 10.34 1.92
N GLN A 79 10.14 11.29 1.22
CA GLN A 79 9.55 11.90 0.05
C GLN A 79 9.37 10.90 -1.11
N ASP A 80 10.35 10.03 -1.37
CA ASP A 80 10.25 9.02 -2.43
C ASP A 80 9.22 7.93 -2.12
N VAL A 81 9.06 7.59 -0.85
CA VAL A 81 8.02 6.65 -0.39
C VAL A 81 6.63 7.25 -0.58
N LEU A 82 6.44 8.51 -0.19
CA LEU A 82 5.14 9.20 -0.27
C LEU A 82 4.72 9.54 -1.70
N GLU A 83 5.66 9.97 -2.53
CA GLU A 83 5.40 10.30 -3.93
C GLU A 83 5.33 9.04 -4.82
N GLY A 84 5.36 7.86 -4.20
CA GLY A 84 5.22 6.58 -4.87
C GLY A 84 6.42 6.16 -5.72
N ARG A 85 7.51 6.93 -5.70
CA ARG A 85 8.71 6.62 -6.48
C ARG A 85 9.43 5.37 -6.02
N ALA A 86 9.33 5.05 -4.72
CA ALA A 86 9.94 3.87 -4.13
C ALA A 86 9.00 2.65 -4.06
N LEU A 87 7.82 2.67 -4.72
CA LEU A 87 6.85 1.56 -4.64
C LEU A 87 7.35 0.23 -5.21
N HIS A 88 8.39 0.25 -6.06
CA HIS A 88 9.02 -0.96 -6.58
C HIS A 88 10.02 -1.60 -5.59
N ASP A 89 10.35 -0.91 -4.50
CA ASP A 89 11.27 -1.41 -3.48
C ASP A 89 10.56 -2.42 -2.56
N GLU A 90 11.18 -3.58 -2.35
CA GLU A 90 10.60 -4.68 -1.58
C GLU A 90 10.38 -4.30 -0.10
N THR A 91 11.28 -3.51 0.48
CA THR A 91 11.14 -3.03 1.88
C THR A 91 9.94 -2.10 2.00
N VAL A 92 9.76 -1.20 1.02
CA VAL A 92 8.59 -0.29 0.98
C VAL A 92 7.31 -1.11 0.87
N GLN A 93 7.24 -2.07 -0.06
CA GLN A 93 6.08 -2.94 -0.21
C GLN A 93 5.75 -3.73 1.06
N ALA A 94 6.77 -4.29 1.72
CA ALA A 94 6.61 -5.02 2.98
C ALA A 94 6.06 -4.12 4.09
N ALA A 95 6.57 -2.89 4.22
CA ALA A 95 6.10 -1.92 5.21
C ALA A 95 4.62 -1.54 4.97
N PHE A 96 4.22 -1.31 3.73
CA PHE A 96 2.80 -1.08 3.39
C PHE A 96 1.92 -2.30 3.67
N ALA A 97 2.39 -3.50 3.31
CA ALA A 97 1.66 -4.75 3.54
C ALA A 97 1.39 -5.00 5.03
N ALA A 98 2.28 -4.57 5.92
CA ALA A 98 2.10 -4.70 7.36
C ALA A 98 0.86 -3.94 7.91
N GLY A 99 0.41 -2.89 7.22
CA GLY A 99 -0.79 -2.13 7.62
C GLY A 99 -2.12 -2.69 7.08
N VAL A 100 -2.09 -3.58 6.09
CA VAL A 100 -3.29 -4.14 5.44
C VAL A 100 -4.23 -4.87 6.40
N PRO A 101 -3.76 -5.68 7.36
CA PRO A 101 -4.63 -6.32 8.34
C PRO A 101 -5.43 -5.31 9.17
N THR A 102 -4.78 -4.25 9.66
CA THR A 102 -5.44 -3.19 10.44
C THR A 102 -6.48 -2.44 9.61
N MET A 103 -6.18 -2.12 8.35
CA MET A 103 -7.14 -1.49 7.44
C MET A 103 -8.35 -2.39 7.17
N ARG A 104 -8.13 -3.71 7.03
CA ARG A 104 -9.23 -4.68 6.86
C ARG A 104 -10.12 -4.72 8.10
N GLN A 105 -9.53 -4.79 9.29
CA GLN A 105 -10.27 -4.76 10.55
C GLN A 105 -11.09 -3.46 10.69
N ALA A 106 -10.50 -2.30 10.38
CA ALA A 106 -11.20 -1.02 10.39
C ALA A 106 -12.39 -1.03 9.42
N LYS A 107 -12.21 -1.58 8.22
CA LYS A 107 -13.28 -1.72 7.23
C LYS A 107 -14.41 -2.64 7.73
N ASP A 108 -14.07 -3.78 8.32
CA ASP A 108 -15.06 -4.73 8.84
C ASP A 108 -15.90 -4.06 9.94
N MET A 109 -15.26 -3.28 10.84
CA MET A 109 -15.98 -2.50 11.86
C MET A 109 -16.91 -1.43 11.25
N ILE A 110 -16.49 -0.74 10.19
CA ILE A 110 -17.34 0.23 9.46
C ILE A 110 -18.57 -0.48 8.86
N ASP A 111 -18.38 -1.64 8.23
CA ASP A 111 -19.46 -2.42 7.64
C ASP A 111 -20.44 -2.93 8.71
N GLU A 112 -19.95 -3.22 9.92
CA GLU A 112 -20.74 -3.63 11.10
C GLU A 112 -21.47 -2.46 11.79
N GLY A 113 -21.19 -1.22 11.37
CA GLY A 113 -21.85 -0.02 11.88
C GLY A 113 -21.23 0.55 13.16
N HIS A 114 -19.98 0.23 13.45
CA HIS A 114 -19.24 0.83 14.55
C HIS A 114 -18.98 2.33 14.35
N GLU A 115 -18.97 3.07 15.45
CA GLU A 115 -18.67 4.50 15.44
C GLU A 115 -17.17 4.73 15.20
N ILE A 116 -16.83 5.88 14.61
CA ILE A 116 -15.44 6.25 14.28
C ILE A 116 -14.52 6.21 15.51
N ASP A 117 -15.02 6.64 16.67
CA ASP A 117 -14.25 6.64 17.92
C ASP A 117 -13.88 5.23 18.38
N GLU A 118 -14.77 4.26 18.16
CA GLU A 118 -14.51 2.85 18.48
C GLU A 118 -13.47 2.26 17.52
N ILE A 119 -13.59 2.57 16.23
CA ILE A 119 -12.61 2.17 15.20
C ILE A 119 -11.22 2.69 15.56
N ILE A 120 -11.12 3.96 15.91
CA ILE A 120 -9.85 4.59 16.33
C ILE A 120 -9.35 3.96 17.63
N ALA A 121 -10.23 3.64 18.59
CA ALA A 121 -9.84 2.99 19.85
C ALA A 121 -9.29 1.57 19.66
N HIS A 122 -9.71 0.88 18.60
CA HIS A 122 -9.21 -0.44 18.24
C HIS A 122 -7.96 -0.42 17.34
N ASP A 123 -7.47 0.75 16.91
CA ASP A 123 -6.21 0.85 16.18
C ASP A 123 -5.03 0.51 17.12
N PRO A 124 -4.31 -0.61 16.88
CA PRO A 124 -3.17 -1.00 17.71
C PRO A 124 -2.00 0.00 17.64
N ASN A 125 -2.00 0.90 16.65
CA ASN A 125 -0.98 1.93 16.48
C ASN A 125 -1.44 3.30 17.00
N ARG A 126 -2.62 3.38 17.64
CA ARG A 126 -3.14 4.62 18.22
C ARG A 126 -2.15 5.15 19.27
N PRO A 127 -1.82 6.46 19.27
CA PRO A 127 -1.00 7.04 20.32
C PRO A 127 -1.72 6.97 21.68
N PRO A 128 -0.98 6.76 22.79
CA PRO A 128 -1.55 6.92 24.12
C PRO A 128 -2.06 8.35 24.28
N THR A 129 -3.28 8.49 24.81
CA THR A 129 -3.85 9.80 25.12
C THR A 129 -3.15 10.30 26.38
N GLU A 130 -2.38 11.39 26.28
CA GLU A 130 -1.85 12.12 27.45
C GLU A 130 -2.96 12.80 28.25
#